data_AF-A0A553Q991-F1
#
_entry.id   AF-A0A553Q991-F1
#
_cell.length_a   1.000
_cell.length_b   1.000
_cell.length_c   1.000
_cell.angle_alpha   90.00
_cell.angle_beta   90.00
_cell.angle_gamma   90.00
#
_symmetry.space_group_name_H-M   'P 1'
#
loop_
_entity.id
_entity.type
_entity.pdbx_description
1 polymer ?
#
loop_
_entity_poly.entity_id
_entity_poly.type
_entity_poly.pdbx_seq_one_letter_code
_entity_poly.pdbx_strand_id
1 'polypeptide(L)'
;MTAENKNRNEKKEEEEEMEAAGSHALPSITCARVWFLQVKHRWCELTVKHKHTAAYRDVEHFLIHDQAMGVYLYGELMVQEDARQQALARRCLSVIKEEMDQSARRVVEEMIL
;
A
#
# COMPACT_ATOMS: atom_id res chain seq x y z
N MET A 1 16.72 -55.89 -5.66
CA MET A 1 16.74 -54.63 -4.88
C MET A 1 15.47 -53.88 -5.23
N THR A 2 14.35 -54.43 -4.79
CA THR A 2 13.06 -54.35 -5.49
C THR A 2 11.96 -54.14 -4.46
N ALA A 3 11.02 -53.25 -4.76
CA ALA A 3 9.88 -52.83 -3.95
C ALA A 3 10.18 -52.03 -2.65
N GLU A 4 11.07 -52.47 -1.77
CA GLU A 4 11.24 -51.80 -0.45
C GLU A 4 11.88 -50.41 -0.52
N ASN A 5 12.86 -50.20 -1.41
CA ASN A 5 13.49 -48.89 -1.60
C ASN A 5 12.56 -47.89 -2.31
N LYS A 6 11.60 -48.37 -3.11
CA LYS A 6 10.65 -47.50 -3.80
C LYS A 6 9.61 -46.95 -2.81
N ASN A 7 9.10 -47.83 -1.95
CA ASN A 7 8.13 -47.46 -0.91
C ASN A 7 8.75 -46.52 0.16
N ARG A 8 10.06 -46.63 0.43
CA ARG A 8 10.76 -45.73 1.36
C ARG A 8 11.03 -44.34 0.76
N ASN A 9 11.17 -44.24 -0.56
CA ASN A 9 11.30 -42.97 -1.27
C ASN A 9 9.94 -42.27 -1.42
N GLU A 10 8.90 -43.00 -1.81
CA GLU A 10 7.53 -42.45 -1.91
C GLU A 10 7.03 -41.95 -0.56
N LYS A 11 7.31 -42.68 0.53
CA LYS A 11 6.96 -42.24 1.89
C LYS A 11 7.77 -41.03 2.39
N LYS A 12 8.98 -40.83 1.86
CA LYS A 12 9.80 -39.65 2.15
C LYS A 12 9.33 -38.42 1.38
N GLU A 13 8.93 -38.61 0.12
CA GLU A 13 8.36 -37.56 -0.71
C GLU A 13 7.00 -37.10 -0.16
N GLU A 14 6.16 -38.02 0.32
CA GLU A 14 4.90 -37.68 1.00
C GLU A 14 5.12 -36.97 2.35
N GLU A 15 6.14 -37.34 3.15
CA GLU A 15 6.50 -36.63 4.40
C GLU A 15 7.07 -35.23 4.14
N GLU A 16 7.91 -35.04 3.10
CA GLU A 16 8.42 -33.72 2.68
C GLU A 16 7.31 -32.84 2.07
N GLU A 17 6.39 -33.40 1.28
CA GLU A 17 5.24 -32.67 0.74
C GLU A 17 4.21 -32.31 1.83
N MET A 18 4.04 -33.13 2.87
CA MET A 18 3.21 -32.79 4.03
C MET A 18 3.84 -31.70 4.91
N GLU A 19 5.17 -31.67 5.05
CA GLU A 19 5.87 -30.58 5.75
C GLU A 19 5.83 -29.27 4.95
N ALA A 20 5.82 -29.36 3.62
CA ALA A 20 5.59 -28.22 2.72
C ALA A 20 4.13 -27.73 2.75
N ALA A 21 3.15 -28.65 2.86
CA ALA A 21 1.73 -28.32 2.94
C ALA A 21 1.26 -27.88 4.34
N GLY A 22 1.99 -28.27 5.40
CA GLY A 22 1.76 -27.86 6.79
C GLY A 22 2.42 -26.53 7.16
N SER A 23 3.24 -25.97 6.27
CA SER A 23 3.81 -24.64 6.44
C SER A 23 2.75 -23.58 6.13
N HIS A 24 1.86 -23.32 7.10
CA HIS A 24 1.20 -22.03 7.22
C HIS A 24 2.29 -20.98 7.46
N ALA A 25 3.00 -20.63 6.40
CA ALA A 25 3.98 -19.56 6.38
C ALA A 25 3.20 -18.29 6.73
N LEU A 26 3.32 -17.88 8.00
CA LEU A 26 2.87 -16.57 8.43
C LEU A 26 3.40 -15.57 7.39
N PRO A 27 2.53 -14.72 6.81
CA PRO A 27 2.98 -13.77 5.81
C PRO A 27 4.18 -13.03 6.40
N SER A 28 5.28 -12.97 5.63
CA SER A 28 6.45 -12.23 6.10
C SER A 28 6.01 -10.83 6.52
N ILE A 29 6.62 -10.29 7.58
CA ILE A 29 6.22 -9.00 8.15
C ILE A 29 6.17 -7.89 7.07
N THR A 30 7.03 -8.00 6.06
CA THR A 30 7.03 -7.13 4.87
C THR A 30 5.79 -7.30 4.01
N CYS A 31 5.35 -8.53 3.71
CA CYS A 31 4.15 -8.80 2.92
C CYS A 31 2.88 -8.27 3.60
N ALA A 32 2.74 -8.51 4.92
CA ALA A 32 1.63 -7.97 5.72
C ALA A 32 1.62 -6.43 5.72
N ARG A 33 2.80 -5.80 5.82
CA ARG A 33 2.95 -4.34 5.77
C ARG A 33 2.56 -3.77 4.40
N VAL A 34 2.99 -4.40 3.31
CA VAL A 34 2.64 -3.98 1.95
C VAL A 34 1.14 -4.10 1.72
N TRP A 35 0.52 -5.20 2.15
CA TRP A 35 -0.93 -5.37 2.07
C TRP A 35 -1.66 -4.25 2.82
N PHE A 36 -1.24 -3.96 4.05
CA PHE A 36 -1.85 -2.91 4.86
C PHE A 36 -1.75 -1.53 4.20
N LEU A 37 -0.60 -1.21 3.59
CA LEU A 37 -0.43 0.02 2.81
C LEU A 37 -1.36 0.07 1.59
N GLN A 38 -1.51 -1.04 0.86
CA GLN A 38 -2.44 -1.11 -0.28
C GLN A 38 -3.90 -0.91 0.15
N VAL A 39 -4.30 -1.50 1.28
CA VAL A 39 -5.65 -1.32 1.84
C VAL A 39 -5.88 0.14 2.23
N LYS A 40 -4.91 0.77 2.92
CA LYS A 40 -4.97 2.19 3.26
C LYS A 40 -5.06 3.09 2.03
N HIS A 41 -4.22 2.83 1.03
CA HIS A 41 -4.23 3.58 -0.22
C HIS A 41 -5.61 3.49 -0.89
N ARG A 42 -6.17 2.28 -0.99
CA ARG A 42 -7.49 2.06 -1.59
C ARG A 42 -8.61 2.74 -0.79
N TRP A 43 -8.54 2.71 0.54
CA TRP A 43 -9.48 3.43 1.40
C TRP A 43 -9.44 4.94 1.16
N CYS A 44 -8.24 5.51 1.05
CA CYS A 44 -8.06 6.93 0.78
C CYS A 44 -8.57 7.32 -0.62
N GLU A 45 -8.29 6.50 -1.63
CA GLU A 45 -8.81 6.71 -2.99
C GLU A 45 -10.35 6.77 -2.98
N LEU A 46 -11.02 5.79 -2.36
CA LEU A 46 -12.49 5.77 -2.27
C LEU A 46 -13.04 6.96 -1.48
N THR A 47 -12.37 7.34 -0.39
CA THR A 47 -12.73 8.51 0.42
C THR A 47 -12.72 9.79 -0.41
N VAL A 48 -11.68 9.98 -1.24
CA VAL A 48 -11.57 11.12 -2.16
C VAL A 48 -12.63 11.03 -3.27
N LYS A 49 -12.75 9.88 -3.93
CA LYS A 49 -13.70 9.67 -5.03
C LYS A 49 -15.15 9.99 -4.67
N HIS A 50 -15.55 9.65 -3.45
CA HIS A 50 -16.91 9.82 -2.95
C HIS A 50 -17.07 11.06 -2.06
N LYS A 51 -16.06 11.92 -1.97
CA LYS A 51 -16.07 13.16 -1.16
C LYS A 51 -16.49 12.92 0.30
N HIS A 52 -16.05 11.80 0.88
CA HIS A 52 -16.39 11.41 2.23
C HIS A 52 -15.58 12.23 3.25
N THR A 53 -15.99 13.48 3.45
CA THR A 53 -15.26 14.49 4.23
C THR A 53 -14.93 14.08 5.67
N ALA A 54 -15.79 13.25 6.30
CA ALA A 54 -15.56 12.75 7.65
C ALA A 54 -14.27 11.91 7.78
N ALA A 55 -13.81 11.29 6.68
CA ALA A 55 -12.59 10.47 6.64
C ALA A 55 -11.38 11.21 6.04
N TYR A 56 -11.45 12.52 5.79
CA TYR A 56 -10.30 13.27 5.23
C TYR A 56 -9.09 13.31 6.17
N ARG A 57 -9.29 13.06 7.47
CA ARG A 57 -8.19 12.88 8.42
C ARG A 57 -7.31 11.66 8.06
N ASP A 58 -7.90 10.59 7.55
CA ASP A 58 -7.14 9.40 7.12
C ASP A 58 -6.32 9.71 5.88
N VAL A 59 -6.90 10.48 4.95
CA VAL A 59 -6.22 10.96 3.74
C VAL A 59 -5.04 11.87 4.10
N GLU A 60 -5.22 12.80 5.03
CA GLU A 60 -4.15 13.67 5.53
C GLU A 60 -3.01 12.85 6.13
N HIS A 61 -3.33 11.91 7.02
CA HIS A 61 -2.35 11.02 7.64
C HIS A 61 -1.59 10.20 6.58
N PHE A 62 -2.29 9.67 5.59
CA PHE A 62 -1.67 8.90 4.51
C PHE A 62 -0.71 9.76 3.67
N LEU A 63 -1.11 10.98 3.28
CA LEU A 63 -0.27 11.88 2.49
C LEU A 63 0.99 12.32 3.25
N ILE A 64 0.91 12.47 4.57
CA ILE A 64 2.04 12.89 5.40
C ILE A 64 3.03 11.74 5.63
N HIS A 65 2.52 10.53 5.92
CA HIS A 65 3.34 9.43 6.41
C HIS A 65 3.71 8.40 5.32
N ASP A 66 2.92 8.27 4.25
CA ASP A 66 3.07 7.25 3.21
C ASP A 66 3.41 7.89 1.84
N GLN A 67 4.38 8.81 1.83
CA GLN A 67 4.68 9.74 0.72
C GLN A 67 4.94 9.07 -0.64
N ALA A 68 5.61 7.91 -0.67
CA ALA A 68 5.90 7.19 -1.92
C ALA A 68 4.64 6.75 -2.67
N MET A 69 3.57 6.42 -1.94
CA MET A 69 2.25 6.12 -2.52
C MET A 69 1.33 7.34 -2.56
N GLY A 70 1.66 8.41 -1.82
CA GLY A 70 0.85 9.63 -1.73
C GLY A 70 0.82 10.47 -3.01
N VAL A 71 1.83 10.38 -3.89
CA VAL A 71 1.91 11.18 -5.13
C VAL A 71 0.69 10.99 -6.03
N TYR A 72 0.24 9.75 -6.23
CA TYR A 72 -0.98 9.47 -7.01
C TYR A 72 -2.23 10.12 -6.40
N LEU A 73 -2.33 10.08 -5.07
CA LEU A 73 -3.49 10.60 -4.34
C LEU A 73 -3.57 12.13 -4.40
N TYR A 74 -2.44 12.84 -4.50
CA TYR A 74 -2.44 14.28 -4.81
C TYR A 74 -3.12 14.57 -6.15
N GLY A 75 -2.86 13.76 -7.18
CA GLY A 75 -3.55 13.86 -8.47
C GLY A 75 -5.06 13.66 -8.33
N GLU A 76 -5.49 12.60 -7.64
CA GLU A 76 -6.92 12.33 -7.41
C GLU A 76 -7.64 13.49 -6.69
N LEU A 77 -6.99 14.14 -5.71
CA LEU A 77 -7.54 15.30 -5.03
C LEU A 77 -7.70 16.52 -5.95
N MET A 78 -6.90 16.63 -7.01
CA MET A 78 -6.95 17.75 -7.96
C MET A 78 -7.99 17.53 -9.06
N VAL A 79 -8.15 16.28 -9.54
CA VAL A 79 -8.99 15.91 -10.69
C VAL A 79 -10.46 16.34 -10.55
N GLN A 80 -11.04 16.28 -9.34
CA GLN A 80 -12.45 16.63 -9.15
C GLN A 80 -12.72 18.13 -8.93
N GLU A 81 -11.67 18.97 -8.89
CA GLU A 81 -11.75 20.42 -8.65
C GLU A 81 -12.54 20.80 -7.38
N ASP A 82 -12.59 19.91 -6.39
CA ASP A 82 -13.29 20.16 -5.14
C ASP A 82 -12.45 21.05 -4.22
N ALA A 83 -12.97 22.21 -3.85
CA ALA A 83 -12.23 23.19 -3.06
C ALA A 83 -11.70 22.65 -1.71
N ARG A 84 -12.41 21.71 -1.07
CA ARG A 84 -11.97 21.10 0.20
C ARG A 84 -10.82 20.13 -0.04
N GLN A 85 -10.89 19.35 -1.11
CA GLN A 85 -9.82 18.43 -1.51
C GLN A 85 -8.56 19.18 -1.94
N GLN A 86 -8.71 20.26 -2.72
CA GLN A 86 -7.56 21.08 -3.09
C GLN A 86 -6.93 21.79 -1.89
N ALA A 87 -7.75 22.30 -0.95
CA ALA A 87 -7.23 22.87 0.28
C ALA A 87 -6.52 21.82 1.14
N LEU A 88 -7.03 20.58 1.18
CA LEU A 88 -6.37 19.47 1.88
C LEU A 88 -5.00 19.17 1.28
N ALA A 89 -4.90 19.00 -0.03
CA ALA A 89 -3.64 18.78 -0.72
C ALA A 89 -2.61 19.88 -0.44
N ARG A 90 -3.01 21.16 -0.57
CA ARG A 90 -2.13 22.31 -0.29
C ARG A 90 -1.62 22.30 1.15
N ARG A 91 -2.48 22.00 2.13
CA ARG A 91 -2.06 21.89 3.54
C ARG A 91 -1.07 20.76 3.73
N CYS A 92 -1.37 19.55 3.26
CA CYS A 92 -0.45 18.40 3.37
C CYS A 92 0.90 18.71 2.73
N LEU A 93 0.92 19.23 1.50
CA LEU A 93 2.18 19.58 0.82
C LEU A 93 2.96 20.61 1.62
N SER A 94 2.31 21.64 2.17
CA SER A 94 3.00 22.67 2.97
C SER A 94 3.71 22.10 4.19
N VAL A 95 3.19 21.02 4.78
CA VAL A 95 3.78 20.32 5.92
C VAL A 95 4.98 19.46 5.51
N ILE A 96 4.87 18.71 4.41
CA ILE A 96 5.88 17.69 4.06
C ILE A 96 6.86 18.09 2.95
N LYS A 97 6.69 19.24 2.29
CA LYS A 97 7.49 19.63 1.10
C LYS A 97 9.01 19.66 1.32
N GLU A 98 9.49 19.82 2.55
CA GLU A 98 10.93 19.81 2.85
C GLU A 98 11.46 18.39 3.12
N GLU A 99 10.58 17.46 3.50
CA GLU A 99 10.90 16.06 3.78
C GLU A 99 10.70 15.16 2.56
N MET A 100 9.83 15.58 1.63
CA MET A 100 9.50 14.82 0.44
C MET A 100 10.68 14.74 -0.53
N ASP A 101 10.85 13.56 -1.15
CA ASP A 101 11.84 13.37 -2.21
C ASP A 101 11.69 14.45 -3.30
N GLN A 102 12.82 15.00 -3.75
CA GLN A 102 12.83 16.13 -4.67
C GLN A 102 12.07 15.85 -5.97
N SER A 103 12.14 14.62 -6.49
CA SER A 103 11.46 14.25 -7.73
C SER A 103 9.94 14.17 -7.52
N ALA A 104 9.51 13.54 -6.42
CA ALA A 104 8.10 13.49 -6.05
C ALA A 104 7.54 14.89 -5.78
N ARG A 105 8.31 15.76 -5.11
CA ARG A 105 7.94 17.15 -4.84
C ARG A 105 7.64 17.94 -6.08
N ARG A 106 8.51 17.89 -7.08
CA ARG A 106 8.28 18.61 -8.35
C ARG A 106 6.97 18.18 -9.00
N VAL A 107 6.73 16.87 -9.07
CA VAL A 107 5.50 16.32 -9.67
C VAL A 107 4.25 16.80 -8.92
N VAL A 108 4.28 16.78 -7.58
CA VAL A 108 3.12 17.22 -6.77
C VAL A 108 2.93 18.74 -6.85
N GLU A 109 4.01 19.52 -6.86
CA GLU A 109 3.95 20.98 -7.03
C GLU A 109 3.33 21.35 -8.38
N GLU A 110 3.72 20.68 -9.47
CA GLU A 110 3.14 20.87 -10.82
C GLU A 110 1.63 20.54 -10.89
N MET A 111 1.11 19.69 -10.02
CA MET A 111 -0.33 19.37 -9.97
C MET A 111 -1.14 20.41 -9.19
N ILE A 112 -0.52 21.09 -8.21
CA ILE A 112 -1.22 21.92 -7.23
C ILE A 112 -1.11 23.43 -7.53
N LEU A 113 0.01 23.85 -8.12
CA LEU A 113 0.36 25.24 -8.45
C LEU A 113 -0.04 25.60 -9.88
#